data_AF-A0A448WA56-F1
#
_entry.id   AF-A0A448WA56-F1
#
_cell.length_a   1.000
_cell.length_b   1.000
_cell.length_c   1.000
_cell.angle_alpha   90.00
_cell.angle_beta   90.00
_cell.angle_gamma   90.00
#
_symmetry.space_group_name_H-M   'P 1'
#
loop_
_entity.id
_entity.type
_entity.pdbx_description
1 polymer ?
#
loop_
_entity_poly.entity_id
_entity_poly.type
_entity_poly.pdbx_seq_one_letter_code
_entity_poly.pdbx_strand_id
1 'polypeptide(L)'
;MQRIRKEFMINPEFDPAKVARASSAAEGLCRWIMAMEQYDRVAKIVAPKKAKLLEAEAELAENMAVLKKTQANLTELEEKLAVLQAKLQATQDEKHRLENEVQLCAVKLDRAKKLIGGLGGEKDRWSQASITLEDIYNNLTGDVLISAGVIAYLGPFTSIYRDECTEDWIRLCKNYNIASSEQFSLTVCLGDPVKIQAWNINGLPRDAFSIDNSVIVANSRRWPLMIDPQGQANKWIKNMEKENAIVVLKLTDSDFIRNLENGIQFGTPILLENVSEELDPSMEPLLLKQTFKQGGVEMIRLGENVIEYSRDFRLYITTKLRNPHYLPEIAVKVSLLNFMITLEGLEDQLLGIVVAKEKYAFRSFDLTEFFF
;
A
#
# COMPACT_ATOMS: atom_id res chain seq x y z
N MET A 1 -24.01 100.81 -62.88
CA MET A 1 -22.97 100.31 -63.80
C MET A 1 -23.41 100.09 -65.26
N GLN A 2 -24.68 99.80 -65.57
CA GLN A 2 -25.10 99.57 -66.97
C GLN A 2 -24.93 100.78 -67.90
N ARG A 3 -25.20 102.00 -67.39
CA ARG A 3 -25.04 103.25 -68.15
C ARG A 3 -23.56 103.55 -68.47
N ILE A 4 -22.68 103.38 -67.48
CA ILE A 4 -21.22 103.53 -67.63
C ILE A 4 -20.64 102.54 -68.68
N ARG A 5 -21.12 101.29 -68.70
CA ARG A 5 -20.69 100.28 -69.68
C ARG A 5 -21.10 100.61 -71.11
N LYS A 6 -22.33 101.10 -71.31
CA LYS A 6 -22.88 101.36 -72.64
C LYS A 6 -22.38 102.66 -73.24
N GLU A 7 -22.16 103.69 -72.43
CA GLU A 7 -21.86 105.04 -72.93
C GLU A 7 -20.36 105.37 -72.86
N PHE A 8 -19.61 104.86 -71.88
CA PHE A 8 -18.23 105.31 -71.62
C PHE A 8 -17.17 104.25 -71.90
N MET A 9 -17.41 102.97 -71.57
CA MET A 9 -16.41 101.89 -71.78
C MET A 9 -16.26 101.44 -73.24
N ILE A 10 -17.19 101.81 -74.13
CA ILE A 10 -17.13 101.49 -75.58
C ILE A 10 -16.41 102.60 -76.35
N ASN A 11 -16.25 103.79 -75.75
CA ASN A 11 -15.63 104.93 -76.40
C ASN A 11 -14.09 104.71 -76.48
N PRO A 12 -13.50 104.65 -77.69
CA PRO A 12 -12.06 104.47 -77.87
C PRO A 12 -11.20 105.63 -77.31
N GLU A 13 -11.81 106.77 -76.99
CA GLU A 13 -11.16 107.93 -76.37
C GLU A 13 -11.18 107.86 -74.82
N PHE A 14 -11.94 106.92 -74.24
CA PHE A 14 -12.04 106.70 -72.79
C PHE A 14 -11.08 105.60 -72.32
N ASP A 15 -9.82 105.73 -72.72
CA ASP A 15 -8.68 104.88 -72.30
C ASP A 15 -7.80 105.68 -71.34
N PRO A 16 -7.46 105.15 -70.14
CA PRO A 16 -6.56 105.82 -69.21
C PRO A 16 -5.29 106.37 -69.86
N ALA A 17 -4.70 105.65 -70.83
CA ALA A 17 -3.47 106.09 -71.51
C ALA A 17 -3.67 107.30 -72.43
N LYS A 18 -4.86 107.48 -73.01
CA LYS A 18 -5.19 108.64 -73.85
C LYS A 18 -5.65 109.84 -73.01
N VAL A 19 -6.47 109.59 -72.00
CA VAL A 19 -6.97 110.63 -71.07
C VAL A 19 -5.82 111.26 -70.27
N ALA A 20 -4.74 110.50 -70.01
CA ALA A 20 -3.51 111.00 -69.39
C ALA A 20 -2.85 112.17 -70.13
N ARG A 21 -3.00 112.26 -71.47
CA ARG A 21 -2.44 113.37 -72.27
C ARG A 21 -3.17 114.70 -72.02
N ALA A 22 -4.42 114.65 -71.61
CA ALA A 22 -5.21 115.84 -71.28
C ALA A 22 -5.11 116.20 -69.78
N SER A 23 -5.05 115.22 -68.87
CA SER A 23 -4.87 115.43 -67.43
C SER A 23 -4.54 114.14 -66.67
N SER A 24 -3.50 114.14 -65.82
CA SER A 24 -3.14 112.96 -65.02
C SER A 24 -4.15 112.63 -63.91
N ALA A 25 -4.86 113.64 -63.39
CA ALA A 25 -5.93 113.43 -62.41
C ALA A 25 -7.14 112.71 -63.04
N ALA A 26 -7.40 112.96 -64.34
CA ALA A 26 -8.48 112.31 -65.07
C ALA A 26 -8.17 110.83 -65.40
N GLU A 27 -6.89 110.46 -65.54
CA GLU A 27 -6.45 109.06 -65.71
C GLU A 27 -6.82 108.19 -64.49
N GLY A 28 -6.56 108.67 -63.26
CA GLY A 28 -6.84 107.94 -62.03
C GLY A 28 -8.33 107.63 -61.85
N LEU A 29 -9.19 108.57 -62.22
CA LEU A 29 -10.66 108.39 -62.23
C LEU A 29 -11.09 107.38 -63.30
N CYS A 30 -10.51 107.43 -64.50
CA CYS A 30 -10.80 106.47 -65.56
C CYS A 30 -10.46 105.03 -65.12
N ARG A 31 -9.29 104.83 -64.49
CA ARG A 31 -8.83 103.53 -63.99
C ARG A 31 -9.68 103.02 -62.82
N TRP A 32 -10.12 103.90 -61.91
CA TRP A 32 -11.03 103.54 -60.80
C TRP A 32 -12.40 103.09 -61.33
N ILE A 33 -12.95 103.79 -62.33
CA ILE A 33 -14.23 103.43 -62.94
C ILE A 33 -14.15 102.06 -63.64
N MET A 34 -13.05 101.76 -64.33
CA MET A 34 -12.79 100.43 -64.91
C MET A 34 -12.71 99.33 -63.85
N ALA A 35 -11.96 99.56 -62.77
CA ALA A 35 -11.84 98.59 -61.67
C ALA A 35 -13.18 98.33 -60.96
N MET A 36 -14.00 99.37 -60.79
CA MET A 36 -15.31 99.25 -60.16
C MET A 36 -16.33 98.50 -61.05
N GLU A 37 -16.16 98.57 -62.37
CA GLU A 37 -16.92 97.78 -63.34
C GLU A 37 -16.59 96.30 -63.26
N GLN A 38 -15.30 95.99 -63.20
CA GLN A 38 -14.80 94.63 -63.09
C GLN A 38 -15.21 93.99 -61.76
N TYR A 39 -15.18 94.76 -60.66
CA TYR A 39 -15.68 94.32 -59.36
C TYR A 39 -17.18 93.98 -59.39
N ASP A 40 -18.04 94.84 -59.95
CA ASP A 40 -19.49 94.56 -60.10
C ASP A 40 -19.75 93.29 -60.93
N ARG A 41 -18.94 93.03 -61.96
CA ARG A 41 -19.06 91.83 -62.80
C ARG A 41 -18.75 90.55 -62.02
N VAL A 42 -17.65 90.54 -61.28
CA VAL A 42 -17.21 89.37 -60.50
C VAL A 42 -18.08 89.16 -59.26
N ALA A 43 -18.49 90.23 -58.58
CA ALA A 43 -19.35 90.17 -57.41
C ALA A 43 -20.69 89.48 -57.71
N LYS A 44 -21.28 89.70 -58.89
CA LYS A 44 -22.53 89.03 -59.33
C LYS A 44 -22.38 87.53 -59.55
N ILE A 45 -21.18 87.03 -59.85
CA ILE A 45 -20.89 85.60 -60.03
C ILE A 45 -20.53 84.94 -58.69
N VAL A 46 -19.86 85.66 -57.81
CA VAL A 46 -19.38 85.15 -56.51
C VAL A 46 -20.45 85.18 -55.43
N ALA A 47 -21.36 86.17 -55.45
CA ALA A 47 -22.47 86.27 -54.50
C ALA A 47 -23.35 84.99 -54.43
N PRO A 48 -23.83 84.40 -55.55
CA PRO A 48 -24.63 83.18 -55.49
C PRO A 48 -23.80 81.96 -55.06
N LYS A 49 -22.50 81.92 -55.35
CA LYS A 49 -21.61 80.83 -54.89
C LYS A 49 -21.34 80.93 -53.39
N LYS A 50 -21.18 82.13 -52.83
CA LYS A 50 -21.08 82.36 -51.39
C LYS A 50 -22.37 81.99 -50.66
N ALA A 51 -23.53 82.33 -51.23
CA ALA A 51 -24.82 81.95 -50.65
C ALA A 51 -25.00 80.42 -50.60
N LYS A 52 -24.70 79.72 -51.71
CA LYS A 52 -24.75 78.24 -51.75
C LYS A 52 -23.72 77.56 -50.83
N LEU A 53 -22.53 78.14 -50.68
CA LEU A 53 -21.54 77.64 -49.74
C LEU A 53 -22.07 77.73 -48.30
N LEU A 54 -22.67 78.85 -47.95
CA LEU A 54 -23.20 79.11 -46.61
C LEU A 54 -24.39 78.21 -46.27
N GLU A 55 -25.24 77.92 -47.26
CA GLU A 55 -26.34 76.94 -47.15
C GLU A 55 -25.82 75.51 -46.92
N ALA A 56 -24.84 75.07 -47.73
CA ALA A 56 -24.22 73.75 -47.58
C ALA A 56 -23.41 73.60 -46.28
N GLU A 57 -22.75 74.68 -45.83
CA GLU A 57 -22.05 74.72 -44.52
C GLU A 57 -23.03 74.62 -43.36
N ALA A 58 -24.22 75.24 -43.45
CA ALA A 58 -25.26 75.12 -42.45
C ALA A 58 -25.84 73.69 -42.39
N GLU A 59 -26.13 73.08 -43.54
CA GLU A 59 -26.63 71.71 -43.61
C GLU A 59 -25.57 70.68 -43.14
N LEU A 60 -24.30 70.91 -43.45
CA LEU A 60 -23.19 70.11 -42.95
C LEU A 60 -23.09 70.22 -41.42
N ALA A 61 -23.23 71.42 -40.86
CA ALA A 61 -23.16 71.66 -39.42
C ALA A 61 -24.30 70.94 -38.67
N GLU A 62 -25.52 70.97 -39.22
CA GLU A 62 -26.67 70.25 -38.65
C GLU A 62 -26.46 68.73 -38.67
N ASN A 63 -26.06 68.18 -39.82
CA ASN A 63 -25.79 66.75 -39.95
C ASN A 63 -24.62 66.28 -39.07
N MET A 64 -23.56 67.09 -38.92
CA MET A 64 -22.46 66.81 -37.98
C MET A 64 -22.93 66.82 -36.53
N ALA A 65 -23.85 67.72 -36.16
CA ALA A 65 -24.40 67.75 -34.81
C ALA A 65 -25.23 66.49 -34.50
N VAL A 66 -26.05 66.03 -35.46
CA VAL A 66 -26.82 64.78 -35.33
C VAL A 66 -25.90 63.57 -35.26
N LEU A 67 -24.90 63.47 -36.13
CA LEU A 67 -23.90 62.40 -36.13
C LEU A 67 -23.16 62.32 -34.79
N LYS A 68 -22.75 63.48 -34.26
CA LYS A 68 -22.04 63.54 -32.97
C LYS A 68 -22.93 63.06 -31.82
N LYS A 69 -24.23 63.39 -31.86
CA LYS A 69 -25.20 62.94 -30.86
C LYS A 69 -25.46 61.43 -30.94
N THR A 70 -25.60 60.88 -32.14
CA THR A 70 -25.80 59.42 -32.31
C THR A 70 -24.55 58.63 -31.98
N GLN A 71 -23.35 59.12 -32.32
CA GLN A 71 -22.08 58.53 -31.88
C GLN A 71 -21.95 58.54 -30.36
N ALA A 72 -22.30 59.65 -29.68
CA ALA A 72 -22.25 59.72 -28.22
C ALA A 72 -23.21 58.71 -27.55
N ASN A 73 -24.43 58.56 -28.08
CA ASN A 73 -25.38 57.58 -27.57
C ASN A 73 -24.91 56.14 -27.81
N LEU A 74 -24.27 55.88 -28.96
CA LEU A 74 -23.73 54.57 -29.29
C LEU A 74 -22.58 54.20 -28.35
N THR A 75 -21.68 55.14 -28.07
CA THR A 75 -20.60 54.92 -27.08
C THR A 75 -21.15 54.65 -25.68
N GLU A 76 -22.20 55.34 -25.24
CA GLU A 76 -22.81 55.10 -23.92
C GLU A 76 -23.47 53.71 -23.83
N LEU A 77 -24.12 53.25 -24.90
CA LEU A 77 -24.71 51.91 -24.97
C LEU A 77 -23.64 50.82 -25.03
N GLU A 78 -22.56 51.04 -25.79
CA GLU A 78 -21.42 50.12 -25.84
C GLU A 78 -20.75 49.97 -24.47
N GLU A 79 -20.56 51.08 -23.74
CA GLU A 79 -20.04 51.05 -22.37
C GLU A 79 -20.97 50.27 -21.42
N LYS A 80 -22.28 50.51 -21.48
CA LYS A 80 -23.27 49.76 -20.66
C LYS A 80 -23.27 48.28 -21.01
N LEU A 81 -23.17 47.93 -22.29
CA LEU A 81 -23.15 46.56 -22.76
C LEU A 81 -21.87 45.84 -22.32
N ALA A 82 -20.72 46.53 -22.37
CA ALA A 82 -19.45 46.01 -21.87
C ALA A 82 -19.51 45.72 -20.36
N VAL A 83 -20.10 46.62 -19.57
CA VAL A 83 -20.29 46.40 -18.11
C VAL A 83 -21.20 45.21 -17.84
N LEU A 84 -22.30 45.08 -18.58
CA LEU A 84 -23.23 43.95 -18.41
C LEU A 84 -22.61 42.62 -18.84
N GLN A 85 -21.83 42.59 -19.93
CA GLN A 85 -21.08 41.41 -20.35
C GLN A 85 -20.02 41.01 -19.32
N ALA A 86 -19.26 41.97 -18.79
CA ALA A 86 -18.28 41.70 -17.75
C ALA A 86 -18.95 41.12 -16.49
N LYS A 87 -20.11 41.66 -16.10
CA LYS A 87 -20.88 41.17 -14.94
C LYS A 87 -21.46 39.78 -15.18
N LEU A 88 -21.96 39.51 -16.38
CA LEU A 88 -22.48 38.19 -16.77
C LEU A 88 -21.37 37.15 -16.71
N GLN A 89 -20.21 37.46 -17.28
CA GLN A 89 -19.03 36.59 -17.28
C GLN A 89 -18.58 36.28 -15.84
N ALA A 90 -18.43 37.31 -15.00
CA ALA A 90 -18.05 37.13 -13.60
C ALA A 90 -19.06 36.26 -12.83
N THR A 91 -20.36 36.44 -13.09
CA THR A 91 -21.41 35.63 -12.44
C THR A 91 -21.42 34.19 -12.93
N GLN A 92 -21.14 33.95 -14.22
CA GLN A 92 -20.99 32.60 -14.78
C GLN A 92 -19.75 31.89 -14.22
N ASP A 93 -18.64 32.59 -14.09
CA ASP A 93 -17.41 32.05 -13.50
C ASP A 93 -17.63 31.69 -12.02
N GLU A 94 -18.30 32.56 -11.25
CA GLU A 94 -18.69 32.31 -9.86
C GLU A 94 -19.61 31.08 -9.75
N LYS A 95 -20.61 30.98 -10.64
CA LYS A 95 -21.51 29.82 -10.71
C LYS A 95 -20.73 28.52 -10.98
N HIS A 96 -19.85 28.52 -11.97
CA HIS A 96 -19.04 27.34 -12.29
C HIS A 96 -18.11 26.96 -11.15
N ARG A 97 -17.53 27.94 -10.44
CA ARG A 97 -16.72 27.68 -9.23
C ARG A 97 -17.54 26.95 -8.16
N LEU A 98 -18.73 27.45 -7.86
CA LEU A 98 -19.62 26.87 -6.85
C LEU A 98 -20.11 25.46 -7.26
N GLU A 99 -20.47 25.25 -8.51
CA GLU A 99 -20.86 23.93 -9.03
C GLU A 99 -19.71 22.91 -8.87
N ASN A 100 -18.47 23.32 -9.18
CA ASN A 100 -17.29 22.48 -9.00
C ASN A 100 -17.02 22.17 -7.52
N GLU A 101 -17.17 23.15 -6.62
CA GLU A 101 -17.02 22.95 -5.18
C GLU A 101 -18.05 21.96 -4.61
N VAL A 102 -19.31 22.06 -5.05
CA VAL A 102 -20.38 21.15 -4.65
C VAL A 102 -20.10 19.73 -5.14
N GLN A 103 -19.71 19.57 -6.41
CA GLN A 103 -19.33 18.25 -6.95
C GLN A 103 -18.14 17.66 -6.19
N LEU A 104 -17.10 18.45 -5.93
CA LEU A 104 -15.93 18.01 -5.18
C LEU A 104 -16.31 17.59 -3.74
N CYS A 105 -17.19 18.35 -3.09
CA CYS A 105 -17.70 18.02 -1.76
C CYS A 105 -18.49 16.71 -1.77
N ALA A 106 -19.37 16.50 -2.75
CA ALA A 106 -20.15 15.27 -2.89
C ALA A 106 -19.24 14.04 -3.05
N VAL A 107 -18.21 14.14 -3.89
CA VAL A 107 -17.20 13.08 -4.07
C VAL A 107 -16.43 12.83 -2.79
N LYS A 108 -16.00 13.88 -2.07
CA LYS A 108 -15.31 13.74 -0.77
C LYS A 108 -16.19 13.05 0.26
N LEU A 109 -17.48 13.38 0.30
CA LEU A 109 -18.45 12.83 1.23
C LEU A 109 -18.75 11.36 0.95
N ASP A 110 -18.89 10.97 -0.33
CA ASP A 110 -19.02 9.55 -0.73
C ASP A 110 -17.80 8.73 -0.32
N ARG A 111 -16.59 9.25 -0.59
CA ARG A 111 -15.34 8.61 -0.17
C ARG A 111 -15.25 8.46 1.35
N ALA A 112 -15.59 9.50 2.10
CA ALA A 112 -15.59 9.47 3.56
C ALA A 112 -16.60 8.45 4.11
N LYS A 113 -17.80 8.36 3.53
CA LYS A 113 -18.81 7.35 3.92
C LYS A 113 -18.31 5.92 3.68
N LYS A 114 -17.70 5.65 2.53
CA LYS A 114 -17.09 4.34 2.23
C LYS A 114 -15.99 4.00 3.22
N LEU A 115 -15.14 4.97 3.56
CA LEU A 115 -14.07 4.80 4.54
C LEU A 115 -14.64 4.49 5.93
N ILE A 116 -15.61 5.27 6.40
CA ILE A 116 -16.26 5.06 7.70
C ILE A 116 -16.99 3.71 7.76
N GLY A 117 -17.68 3.34 6.69
CA GLY A 117 -18.34 2.03 6.57
C GLY A 117 -17.35 0.87 6.62
N GLY A 118 -16.22 0.98 5.91
CA GLY A 118 -15.15 -0.03 5.95
C GLY A 118 -14.45 -0.10 7.31
N LEU A 119 -14.23 1.03 7.97
CA LEU A 119 -13.59 1.11 9.29
C LEU A 119 -14.52 0.68 10.43
N GLY A 120 -15.84 0.75 10.25
CA GLY A 120 -16.81 0.32 11.25
C GLY A 120 -16.67 -1.17 11.59
N GLY A 121 -16.56 -2.02 10.57
CA GLY A 121 -16.33 -3.46 10.77
C GLY A 121 -14.98 -3.75 11.44
N GLU A 122 -13.94 -2.97 11.11
CA GLU A 122 -12.63 -3.14 11.73
C GLU A 122 -12.63 -2.71 13.20
N LYS A 123 -13.39 -1.65 13.56
CA LYS A 123 -13.59 -1.25 14.96
C LYS A 123 -14.20 -2.38 15.77
N ASP A 124 -15.26 -3.01 15.27
CA ASP A 124 -15.93 -4.10 15.98
C ASP A 124 -14.99 -5.31 16.13
N ARG A 125 -14.27 -5.66 15.07
CA ARG A 125 -13.26 -6.71 15.09
C ARG A 125 -12.15 -6.45 16.11
N TRP A 126 -11.58 -5.24 16.15
CA TRP A 126 -10.55 -4.87 17.12
C TRP A 126 -11.08 -4.83 18.54
N SER A 127 -12.33 -4.40 18.73
CA SER A 127 -12.98 -4.40 20.04
C SER A 127 -13.13 -5.83 20.55
N GLN A 128 -13.61 -6.75 19.70
CA GLN A 128 -13.71 -8.17 20.05
C GLN A 128 -12.34 -8.80 20.32
N ALA A 129 -11.34 -8.50 19.49
CA ALA A 129 -9.98 -8.99 19.68
C ALA A 129 -9.38 -8.48 20.99
N SER A 130 -9.65 -7.23 21.37
CA SER A 130 -9.20 -6.65 22.63
C SER A 130 -9.77 -7.41 23.84
N ILE A 131 -11.06 -7.72 23.82
CA ILE A 131 -11.72 -8.49 24.90
C ILE A 131 -11.10 -9.89 24.99
N THR A 132 -10.96 -10.59 23.86
CA THR A 132 -10.36 -11.93 23.82
C THR A 132 -8.90 -11.93 24.28
N LEU A 133 -8.12 -10.90 23.92
CA LEU A 133 -6.74 -10.76 24.38
C LEU A 133 -6.65 -10.46 25.88
N GLU A 134 -7.59 -9.69 26.43
CA GLU A 134 -7.68 -9.44 27.87
C GLU A 134 -7.97 -10.72 28.65
N ASP A 135 -8.90 -11.55 28.17
CA ASP A 135 -9.18 -12.87 28.75
C ASP A 135 -7.95 -13.79 28.72
N ILE A 136 -7.25 -13.86 27.58
CA ILE A 136 -6.01 -14.63 27.45
C ILE A 136 -4.93 -14.09 28.39
N TYR A 137 -4.79 -12.76 28.49
CA TYR A 137 -3.78 -12.12 29.33
C TYR A 137 -4.00 -12.44 30.81
N ASN A 138 -5.25 -12.43 31.27
CA ASN A 138 -5.61 -12.76 32.65
C ASN A 138 -5.29 -14.21 33.00
N ASN A 139 -5.49 -15.15 32.06
CA ASN A 139 -5.24 -16.58 32.25
C ASN A 139 -3.80 -17.02 31.91
N LEU A 140 -2.99 -16.12 31.34
CA LEU A 140 -1.66 -16.40 30.80
C LEU A 140 -0.74 -17.09 31.82
N THR A 141 -0.78 -16.65 33.08
CA THR A 141 0.14 -17.15 34.11
C THR A 141 -0.06 -18.65 34.36
N GLY A 142 -1.31 -19.09 34.50
CA GLY A 142 -1.64 -20.50 34.70
C GLY A 142 -1.39 -21.33 33.42
N ASP A 143 -1.77 -20.81 32.26
CA ASP A 143 -1.64 -21.54 31.00
C ASP A 143 -0.17 -21.77 30.62
N VAL A 144 0.71 -20.79 30.87
CA VAL A 144 2.16 -20.94 30.67
C VAL A 144 2.77 -21.90 31.70
N LEU A 145 2.31 -21.88 32.95
CA LEU A 145 2.76 -22.81 33.98
C LEU A 145 2.44 -24.26 33.60
N ILE A 146 1.21 -24.52 33.19
CA ILE A 146 0.75 -25.85 32.73
C ILE A 146 1.56 -26.26 31.49
N SER A 147 1.68 -25.37 30.50
CA SER A 147 2.48 -25.62 29.28
C SER A 147 3.93 -25.99 29.57
N ALA A 148 4.57 -25.28 30.50
CA ALA A 148 5.93 -25.59 30.94
C ALA A 148 6.01 -26.97 31.60
N GLY A 149 5.01 -27.35 32.40
CA GLY A 149 4.89 -28.69 32.96
C GLY A 149 4.74 -29.77 31.89
N VAL A 150 3.92 -29.52 30.86
CA VAL A 150 3.70 -30.47 29.76
C VAL A 150 5.01 -30.71 29.00
N ILE A 151 5.70 -29.63 28.61
CA ILE A 151 7.00 -29.69 27.91
C ILE A 151 8.08 -30.39 28.76
N ALA A 152 8.10 -30.14 30.07
CA ALA A 152 9.14 -30.66 30.94
C ALA A 152 8.96 -32.14 31.29
N TYR A 153 7.71 -32.59 31.53
CA TYR A 153 7.42 -33.87 32.16
C TYR A 153 6.55 -34.80 31.33
N LEU A 154 5.62 -34.28 30.52
CA LEU A 154 4.58 -35.10 29.91
C LEU A 154 4.93 -35.66 28.53
N GLY A 155 6.04 -35.23 27.94
CA GLY A 155 6.53 -35.68 26.62
C GLY A 155 6.55 -37.20 26.39
N PRO A 156 6.96 -38.06 27.35
CA PRO A 156 6.99 -39.51 27.16
C PRO A 156 5.61 -40.20 27.22
N PHE A 157 4.60 -39.53 27.76
CA PHE A 157 3.32 -40.16 28.07
C PHE A 157 2.33 -40.09 26.91
N THR A 158 1.29 -40.93 26.99
CA THR A 158 0.18 -40.99 26.01
C THR A 158 -0.79 -39.82 26.21
N SER A 159 -1.55 -39.46 25.16
CA SER A 159 -2.52 -38.36 25.20
C SER A 159 -3.44 -38.43 26.42
N ILE A 160 -4.06 -39.60 26.67
CA ILE A 160 -5.00 -39.81 27.79
C ILE A 160 -4.36 -39.43 29.13
N TYR A 161 -3.13 -39.89 29.38
CA TYR A 161 -2.45 -39.58 30.63
C TYR A 161 -2.06 -38.10 30.74
N ARG A 162 -1.75 -37.45 29.61
CA ARG A 162 -1.52 -36.00 29.59
C ARG A 162 -2.78 -35.23 29.94
N ASP A 163 -3.92 -35.66 29.42
CA ASP A 163 -5.22 -35.03 29.67
C ASP A 163 -5.57 -35.15 31.16
N GLU A 164 -5.46 -36.35 31.74
CA GLU A 164 -5.65 -36.57 33.19
C GLU A 164 -4.76 -35.66 34.05
N CYS A 165 -3.46 -35.58 33.72
CA CYS A 165 -2.51 -34.73 34.45
C CYS A 165 -2.81 -33.24 34.30
N THR A 166 -3.14 -32.79 33.10
CA THR A 166 -3.44 -31.37 32.83
C THR A 166 -4.74 -30.95 33.51
N GLU A 167 -5.77 -31.79 33.54
CA GLU A 167 -7.00 -31.56 34.31
C GLU A 167 -6.74 -31.45 35.82
N ASP A 168 -5.90 -32.32 36.36
CA ASP A 168 -5.45 -32.24 37.76
C ASP A 168 -4.68 -30.93 38.02
N TRP A 169 -3.80 -30.52 37.11
CA TRP A 169 -3.04 -29.28 37.24
C TRP A 169 -3.91 -28.02 37.14
N ILE A 170 -4.93 -28.02 36.28
CA ILE A 170 -5.95 -26.95 36.23
C ILE A 170 -6.69 -26.86 37.56
N ARG A 171 -7.10 -28.00 38.13
CA ARG A 171 -7.75 -28.05 39.45
C ARG A 171 -6.83 -27.50 40.55
N LEU A 172 -5.54 -27.83 40.52
CA LEU A 172 -4.57 -27.27 41.46
C LEU A 172 -4.39 -25.75 41.26
N CYS A 173 -4.29 -25.26 40.03
CA CYS A 173 -4.20 -23.83 39.75
C CYS A 173 -5.40 -23.07 40.35
N LYS A 174 -6.61 -23.60 40.17
CA LYS A 174 -7.84 -23.06 40.78
C LYS A 174 -7.77 -23.05 42.31
N ASN A 175 -7.32 -24.15 42.93
CA ASN A 175 -7.19 -24.24 44.39
C ASN A 175 -6.18 -23.24 44.97
N TYR A 176 -5.13 -22.90 44.21
CA TYR A 176 -4.12 -21.91 44.61
C TYR A 176 -4.44 -20.48 44.12
N ASN A 177 -5.63 -20.23 43.59
CA ASN A 177 -6.05 -18.94 43.01
C ASN A 177 -5.12 -18.42 41.89
N ILE A 178 -4.58 -19.33 41.08
CA ILE A 178 -3.83 -18.99 39.86
C ILE A 178 -4.83 -18.99 38.71
N ALA A 179 -4.99 -17.85 38.05
CA ALA A 179 -5.83 -17.73 36.87
C ALA A 179 -5.28 -18.60 35.72
N SER A 180 -6.14 -19.47 35.19
CA SER A 180 -5.86 -20.37 34.09
C SER A 180 -7.13 -20.58 33.27
N SER A 181 -6.97 -20.95 32.01
CA SER A 181 -8.09 -21.32 31.15
C SER A 181 -8.82 -22.55 31.71
N GLU A 182 -10.13 -22.66 31.47
CA GLU A 182 -10.92 -23.81 31.92
C GLU A 182 -10.55 -25.09 31.17
N GLN A 183 -10.24 -24.95 29.88
CA GLN A 183 -9.75 -26.00 29.00
C GLN A 183 -8.36 -25.61 28.53
N PHE A 184 -7.37 -26.43 28.87
CA PHE A 184 -5.99 -26.20 28.46
C PHE A 184 -5.74 -26.80 27.09
N SER A 185 -5.01 -26.08 26.23
CA SER A 185 -4.48 -26.62 24.98
C SER A 185 -3.07 -26.08 24.76
N LEU A 186 -2.09 -26.99 24.68
CA LEU A 186 -0.70 -26.64 24.43
C LEU A 186 -0.54 -25.96 23.06
N THR A 187 -1.24 -26.47 22.07
CA THR A 187 -1.26 -25.93 20.70
C THR A 187 -1.82 -24.50 20.66
N VAL A 188 -2.82 -24.16 21.47
CA VAL A 188 -3.34 -22.77 21.52
C VAL A 188 -2.38 -21.84 22.25
N CYS A 189 -1.71 -22.32 23.30
CA CYS A 189 -0.81 -21.50 24.12
C CYS A 189 0.55 -21.23 23.44
N LEU A 190 1.16 -22.26 22.83
CA LEU A 190 2.53 -22.20 22.28
C LEU A 190 2.63 -22.60 20.80
N GLY A 191 1.53 -23.03 20.18
CA GLY A 191 1.50 -23.40 18.78
C GLY A 191 1.36 -22.19 17.85
N ASP A 192 2.11 -22.21 16.76
CA ASP A 192 1.98 -21.26 15.66
C ASP A 192 1.25 -21.94 14.50
N PRO A 193 0.04 -21.50 14.11
CA PRO A 193 -0.74 -22.12 13.05
C PRO A 193 0.01 -22.26 11.73
N VAL A 194 0.89 -21.31 11.40
CA VAL A 194 1.68 -21.33 10.16
C VAL A 194 2.74 -22.42 10.23
N LYS A 195 3.44 -22.55 11.37
CA LYS A 195 4.42 -23.63 11.58
C LYS A 195 3.75 -25.00 11.61
N ILE A 196 2.61 -25.13 12.27
CA ILE A 196 1.85 -26.38 12.32
C ILE A 196 1.43 -26.80 10.92
N GLN A 197 0.95 -25.86 10.09
CA GLN A 197 0.64 -26.16 8.70
C GLN A 197 1.88 -26.61 7.91
N ALA A 198 3.03 -25.97 8.11
CA ALA A 198 4.29 -26.39 7.50
C ALA A 198 4.73 -27.78 7.95
N TRP A 199 4.57 -28.13 9.23
CA TRP A 199 4.85 -29.47 9.74
C TRP A 199 3.95 -30.53 9.11
N ASN A 200 2.65 -30.24 8.98
CA ASN A 200 1.70 -31.12 8.31
C ASN A 200 2.06 -31.36 6.83
N ILE A 201 2.50 -30.31 6.12
CA ILE A 201 2.99 -30.44 4.73
C ILE A 201 4.23 -31.33 4.67
N ASN A 202 5.12 -31.22 5.66
CA ASN A 202 6.34 -32.03 5.77
C ASN A 202 6.10 -33.46 6.28
N GLY A 203 4.83 -33.86 6.47
CA GLY A 203 4.45 -35.22 6.80
C GLY A 203 4.21 -35.47 8.29
N LEU A 204 4.04 -34.44 9.11
CA LEU A 204 3.47 -34.63 10.45
C LEU A 204 1.97 -35.00 10.33
N PRO A 205 1.47 -35.99 11.10
CA PRO A 205 0.04 -36.23 11.23
C PRO A 205 -0.71 -35.03 11.82
N ARG A 206 -2.01 -34.92 11.53
CA ARG A 206 -2.85 -33.78 11.97
C ARG A 206 -3.55 -34.00 13.31
N ASP A 207 -3.32 -35.16 13.94
CA ASP A 207 -3.88 -35.45 15.25
C ASP A 207 -3.27 -34.55 16.33
N ALA A 208 -4.05 -34.26 17.37
CA ALA A 208 -3.66 -33.35 18.44
C ALA A 208 -2.37 -33.82 19.16
N PHE A 209 -2.19 -35.13 19.34
CA PHE A 209 -1.03 -35.69 20.03
C PHE A 209 0.28 -35.46 19.24
N SER A 210 0.25 -35.71 17.92
CA SER A 210 1.38 -35.41 17.03
C SER A 210 1.71 -33.92 16.97
N ILE A 211 0.69 -33.05 16.92
CA ILE A 211 0.87 -31.60 16.93
C ILE A 211 1.49 -31.15 18.26
N ASP A 212 0.96 -31.59 19.40
CA ASP A 212 1.52 -31.24 20.70
C ASP A 212 2.98 -31.68 20.84
N ASN A 213 3.32 -32.89 20.38
CA ASN A 213 4.71 -33.36 20.35
C ASN A 213 5.61 -32.45 19.50
N SER A 214 5.14 -31.99 18.34
CA SER A 214 5.89 -31.07 17.49
C SER A 214 6.07 -29.68 18.13
N VAL A 215 5.06 -29.20 18.87
CA VAL A 215 5.15 -27.97 19.67
C VAL A 215 6.20 -28.13 20.79
N ILE A 216 6.26 -29.30 21.44
CA ILE A 216 7.31 -29.59 22.44
C ILE A 216 8.70 -29.61 21.77
N VAL A 217 8.85 -30.26 20.60
CA VAL A 217 10.11 -30.26 19.84
C VAL A 217 10.58 -28.84 19.53
N ALA A 218 9.67 -27.96 19.10
CA ALA A 218 9.98 -26.59 18.71
C ALA A 218 10.33 -25.66 19.89
N ASN A 219 9.73 -25.89 21.07
CA ASN A 219 9.88 -25.02 22.23
C ASN A 219 10.80 -25.59 23.33
N SER A 220 11.21 -26.86 23.24
CA SER A 220 12.08 -27.49 24.23
C SER A 220 13.49 -26.91 24.23
N ARG A 221 14.02 -26.66 25.43
CA ARG A 221 15.43 -26.29 25.62
C ARG A 221 16.37 -27.48 25.47
N ARG A 222 15.92 -28.68 25.85
CA ARG A 222 16.68 -29.93 25.75
C ARG A 222 16.46 -30.56 24.37
N TRP A 223 17.45 -31.28 23.88
CA TRP A 223 17.33 -31.94 22.57
C TRP A 223 16.26 -33.03 22.62
N PRO A 224 15.37 -33.11 21.61
CA PRO A 224 14.32 -34.11 21.57
C PRO A 224 14.88 -35.50 21.27
N LEU A 225 14.51 -36.47 22.09
CA LEU A 225 14.67 -37.90 21.82
C LEU A 225 13.28 -38.49 21.59
N MET A 226 13.02 -38.83 20.34
CA MET A 226 11.73 -39.26 19.84
C MET A 226 11.68 -40.79 19.76
N ILE A 227 10.78 -41.39 20.54
CA ILE A 227 10.45 -42.81 20.51
C ILE A 227 9.51 -43.03 19.32
N ASP A 228 10.08 -43.48 18.21
CA ASP A 228 9.43 -43.51 16.90
C ASP A 228 9.62 -44.87 16.21
N PRO A 229 8.91 -45.92 16.67
CA PRO A 229 9.05 -47.26 16.09
C PRO A 229 8.56 -47.35 14.64
N GLN A 230 7.68 -46.45 14.19
CA GLN A 230 7.14 -46.40 12.83
C GLN A 230 7.96 -45.50 11.88
N GLY A 231 8.90 -44.71 12.40
CA GLY A 231 9.72 -43.79 11.60
C GLY A 231 8.96 -42.55 11.10
N GLN A 232 7.87 -42.15 11.75
CA GLN A 232 7.07 -40.99 11.38
C GLN A 232 7.83 -39.69 11.68
N ALA A 233 8.30 -39.53 12.91
CA ALA A 233 9.08 -38.38 13.35
C ALA A 233 10.38 -38.27 12.54
N ASN A 234 11.03 -39.40 12.28
CA ASN A 234 12.23 -39.45 11.46
C ASN A 234 12.00 -38.87 10.05
N LYS A 235 10.93 -39.28 9.36
CA LYS A 235 10.56 -38.74 8.04
C LYS A 235 10.21 -37.26 8.10
N TRP A 236 9.43 -36.87 9.11
CA TRP A 236 9.01 -35.49 9.30
C TRP A 236 10.21 -34.56 9.48
N ILE A 237 11.16 -34.88 10.37
CA ILE A 237 12.36 -34.07 10.61
C ILE A 237 13.23 -33.96 9.36
N LYS A 238 13.43 -35.06 8.62
CA LYS A 238 14.18 -35.04 7.36
C LYS A 238 13.57 -34.12 6.31
N ASN A 239 12.24 -34.10 6.21
CA ASN A 239 11.53 -33.23 5.27
C ASN A 239 11.57 -31.77 5.73
N MET A 240 11.34 -31.53 7.02
CA MET A 240 11.32 -30.20 7.62
C MET A 240 12.67 -29.48 7.49
N GLU A 241 13.78 -30.19 7.72
CA GLU A 241 15.14 -29.64 7.69
C GLU A 241 15.86 -29.89 6.35
N LYS A 242 15.11 -30.27 5.31
CA LYS A 242 15.67 -30.60 3.99
C LYS A 242 16.40 -29.41 3.36
N GLU A 243 15.82 -28.22 3.48
CA GLU A 243 16.41 -26.96 2.97
C GLU A 243 17.67 -26.56 3.74
N ASN A 244 17.78 -26.98 5.01
CA ASN A 244 18.93 -26.73 5.89
C ASN A 244 20.03 -27.80 5.76
N ALA A 245 19.94 -28.68 4.75
CA ALA A 245 20.91 -29.73 4.46
C ALA A 245 21.18 -30.67 5.66
N ILE A 246 20.10 -31.13 6.34
CA ILE A 246 20.19 -32.04 7.47
C ILE A 246 21.07 -33.27 7.21
N VAL A 247 21.99 -33.55 8.14
CA VAL A 247 22.89 -34.70 8.09
C VAL A 247 22.32 -35.82 8.97
N VAL A 248 22.23 -37.01 8.42
CA VAL A 248 21.72 -38.20 9.11
C VAL A 248 22.91 -39.05 9.56
N LEU A 249 22.99 -39.35 10.86
CA LEU A 249 24.09 -40.10 11.46
C LEU A 249 23.58 -41.27 12.29
N LYS A 250 24.42 -42.29 12.49
CA LYS A 250 24.22 -43.36 13.46
C LYS A 250 25.41 -43.42 14.40
N LEU A 251 25.17 -43.85 15.65
CA LEU A 251 26.25 -44.04 16.64
C LEU A 251 27.27 -45.10 16.22
N THR A 252 26.91 -46.00 15.31
CA THR A 252 27.80 -47.04 14.77
C THR A 252 28.75 -46.54 13.68
N ASP A 253 28.58 -45.31 13.20
CA ASP A 253 29.37 -44.80 12.08
C ASP A 253 30.78 -44.41 12.56
N SER A 254 31.82 -44.86 11.86
CA SER A 254 33.22 -44.59 12.24
C SER A 254 33.58 -43.09 12.24
N ASP A 255 32.89 -42.31 11.40
CA ASP A 255 33.08 -40.87 11.27
C ASP A 255 32.06 -40.04 12.07
N PHE A 256 31.33 -40.67 13.01
CA PHE A 256 30.26 -40.04 13.78
C PHE A 256 30.71 -38.75 14.47
N ILE A 257 31.78 -38.80 15.27
CA ILE A 257 32.29 -37.64 16.02
C ILE A 257 32.72 -36.52 15.08
N ARG A 258 33.45 -36.84 13.99
CA ARG A 258 33.92 -35.85 13.02
C ARG A 258 32.75 -35.12 12.34
N ASN A 259 31.71 -35.86 11.95
CA ASN A 259 30.52 -35.25 11.33
C ASN A 259 29.70 -34.44 12.34
N LEU A 260 29.67 -34.86 13.60
CA LEU A 260 29.04 -34.12 14.70
C LEU A 260 29.77 -32.80 14.97
N GLU A 261 31.10 -32.81 15.04
CA GLU A 261 31.93 -31.61 15.20
C GLU A 261 31.68 -30.60 14.07
N ASN A 262 31.69 -31.07 12.82
CA ASN A 262 31.41 -30.23 11.65
C ASN A 262 30.00 -29.63 11.72
N GLY A 263 28.98 -30.43 12.08
CA GLY A 263 27.62 -29.94 12.22
C GLY A 263 27.50 -28.84 13.28
N ILE A 264 28.14 -29.02 14.44
CA ILE A 264 28.15 -28.02 15.52
C ILE A 264 28.85 -26.73 15.07
N GLN A 265 29.99 -26.85 14.39
CA GLN A 265 30.77 -25.70 13.94
C GLN A 265 30.05 -24.89 12.87
N PHE A 266 29.43 -25.55 11.89
CA PHE A 266 28.77 -24.88 10.77
C PHE A 266 27.26 -24.64 10.98
N GLY A 267 26.70 -25.10 12.10
CA GLY A 267 25.26 -24.96 12.40
C GLY A 267 24.36 -25.89 11.58
N THR A 268 24.91 -26.95 10.97
CA THR A 268 24.11 -27.90 10.18
C THR A 268 23.28 -28.79 11.10
N PRO A 269 21.95 -28.91 10.89
CA PRO A 269 21.11 -29.82 11.68
C PRO A 269 21.55 -31.28 11.55
N ILE A 270 21.54 -32.01 12.67
CA ILE A 270 21.87 -33.44 12.71
C ILE A 270 20.70 -34.24 13.23
N LEU A 271 20.37 -35.33 12.53
CA LEU A 271 19.46 -36.38 12.98
C LEU A 271 20.24 -37.64 13.31
N LEU A 272 20.23 -38.02 14.58
CA LEU A 272 20.78 -39.27 15.08
C LEU A 272 19.73 -40.37 15.04
N GLU A 273 19.97 -41.43 14.26
CA GLU A 273 19.02 -42.50 14.04
C GLU A 273 19.33 -43.77 14.83
N ASN A 274 18.25 -44.46 15.23
CA ASN A 274 18.28 -45.79 15.84
C ASN A 274 19.13 -45.82 17.10
N VAL A 275 19.05 -44.78 17.92
CA VAL A 275 19.71 -44.76 19.22
C VAL A 275 19.12 -45.84 20.12
N SER A 276 19.98 -46.61 20.76
CA SER A 276 19.62 -47.65 21.71
C SER A 276 19.24 -47.03 23.07
N GLU A 277 19.30 -47.80 24.15
CA GLU A 277 19.06 -47.29 25.51
C GLU A 277 20.25 -46.51 26.07
N GLU A 278 21.44 -46.68 25.47
CA GLU A 278 22.67 -45.98 25.84
C GLU A 278 23.05 -44.93 24.78
N LEU A 279 23.50 -43.77 25.26
CA LEU A 279 24.08 -42.69 24.45
C LEU A 279 25.59 -42.66 24.69
N ASP A 280 26.34 -42.28 23.65
CA ASP A 280 27.79 -42.13 23.77
C ASP A 280 28.13 -40.99 24.77
N PRO A 281 28.90 -41.27 25.85
CA PRO A 281 29.28 -40.26 26.84
C PRO A 281 30.02 -39.05 26.26
N SER A 282 30.70 -39.19 25.12
CA SER A 282 31.37 -38.08 24.45
C SER A 282 30.40 -36.96 24.03
N MET A 283 29.12 -37.26 23.87
CA MET A 283 28.07 -36.29 23.53
C MET A 283 27.54 -35.52 24.74
N GLU A 284 27.90 -35.89 25.97
CA GLU A 284 27.34 -35.29 27.18
C GLU A 284 27.46 -33.76 27.24
N PRO A 285 28.61 -33.15 26.87
CA PRO A 285 28.72 -31.69 26.82
C PRO A 285 27.69 -31.05 25.88
N LEU A 286 27.40 -31.70 24.74
CA LEU A 286 26.41 -31.23 23.78
C LEU A 286 24.98 -31.39 24.28
N LEU A 287 24.67 -32.52 24.93
CA LEU A 287 23.34 -32.79 25.47
C LEU A 287 22.97 -31.80 26.56
N LEU A 288 23.93 -31.48 27.42
CA LEU A 288 23.80 -30.50 28.49
C LEU A 288 24.02 -29.05 28.03
N LYS A 289 24.40 -28.83 26.76
CA LYS A 289 24.74 -27.51 26.19
C LYS A 289 25.78 -26.76 27.02
N GLN A 290 26.85 -27.46 27.42
CA GLN A 290 27.96 -26.92 28.20
C GLN A 290 28.90 -26.06 27.33
N THR A 291 28.39 -24.92 26.86
CA THR A 291 29.17 -23.94 26.09
C THR A 291 29.92 -22.99 27.01
N PHE A 292 31.04 -22.46 26.54
CA PHE A 292 31.82 -21.45 27.22
C PHE A 292 32.35 -20.42 26.23
N LYS A 293 32.63 -19.21 26.70
CA LYS A 293 33.19 -18.15 25.84
C LYS A 293 34.71 -18.17 25.89
N GLN A 294 35.35 -18.21 24.73
CA GLN A 294 36.80 -18.08 24.58
C GLN A 294 37.08 -17.06 23.48
N GLY A 295 37.80 -15.97 23.80
CA GLY A 295 38.11 -14.94 22.82
C GLY A 295 36.90 -14.20 22.24
N GLY A 296 35.76 -14.18 22.96
CA GLY A 296 34.51 -13.57 22.51
C GLY A 296 33.60 -14.48 21.67
N VAL A 297 34.10 -15.65 21.25
CA VAL A 297 33.36 -16.67 20.51
C VAL A 297 32.81 -17.72 21.47
N GLU A 298 31.62 -18.24 21.20
CA GLU A 298 31.00 -19.33 21.95
C GLU A 298 31.58 -20.67 21.47
N MET A 299 32.17 -21.44 22.38
CA MET A 299 32.85 -22.70 22.09
C MET A 299 32.23 -23.82 22.91
N ILE A 300 32.40 -25.05 22.47
CA ILE A 300 32.04 -26.26 23.21
C ILE A 300 33.18 -27.27 23.16
N ARG A 301 33.38 -28.01 24.25
CA ARG A 301 34.34 -29.12 24.30
C ARG A 301 33.60 -30.41 24.00
N LEU A 302 33.99 -31.11 22.94
CA LEU A 302 33.45 -32.42 22.59
C LEU A 302 34.61 -33.42 22.58
N GLY A 303 34.61 -34.37 23.53
CA GLY A 303 35.77 -35.22 23.77
C GLY A 303 37.02 -34.40 24.11
N GLU A 304 38.07 -34.55 23.31
CA GLU A 304 39.34 -33.79 23.46
C GLU A 304 39.36 -32.48 22.68
N ASN A 305 38.43 -32.28 21.74
CA ASN A 305 38.43 -31.14 20.84
C ASN A 305 37.61 -29.98 21.40
N VAL A 306 38.09 -28.76 21.16
CA VAL A 306 37.36 -27.51 21.44
C VAL A 306 36.97 -26.92 20.10
N ILE A 307 35.66 -26.85 19.85
CA ILE A 307 35.08 -26.42 18.58
C ILE A 307 34.21 -25.18 18.80
N GLU A 308 34.12 -24.34 17.76
CA GLU A 308 33.19 -23.21 17.74
C GLU A 308 31.75 -23.72 17.75
N TYR A 309 30.90 -23.10 18.55
CA TYR A 309 29.51 -23.48 18.70
C TYR A 309 28.60 -22.52 17.92
N SER A 310 27.99 -23.03 16.86
CA SER A 310 26.95 -22.29 16.15
C SER A 310 25.61 -22.36 16.89
N ARG A 311 24.95 -21.21 17.03
CA ARG A 311 23.62 -21.11 17.66
C ARG A 311 22.49 -21.66 16.79
N ASP A 312 22.75 -21.78 15.50
CA ASP A 312 21.81 -22.33 14.53
C ASP A 312 21.80 -23.86 14.55
N PHE A 313 22.78 -24.49 15.21
CA PHE A 313 22.86 -25.93 15.34
C PHE A 313 21.60 -26.52 16.00
N ARG A 314 21.10 -27.61 15.42
CA ARG A 314 19.98 -28.40 15.92
C ARG A 314 20.33 -29.88 15.95
N LEU A 315 20.03 -30.54 17.06
CA LEU A 315 20.18 -31.99 17.22
C LEU A 315 18.81 -32.63 17.44
N TYR A 316 18.51 -33.65 16.63
CA TYR A 316 17.33 -34.49 16.75
C TYR A 316 17.75 -35.93 16.97
N ILE A 317 17.09 -36.65 17.88
CA ILE A 317 17.42 -38.04 18.19
C ILE A 317 16.17 -38.90 17.99
N THR A 318 16.31 -40.03 17.31
CA THR A 318 15.22 -41.00 17.09
C THR A 318 15.63 -42.40 17.52
N THR A 319 14.70 -43.14 18.13
CA THR A 319 14.84 -44.57 18.43
C THR A 319 13.68 -45.35 17.82
N LYS A 320 13.97 -46.59 17.40
CA LYS A 320 12.96 -47.55 16.93
C LYS A 320 12.48 -48.50 18.03
N LEU A 321 13.08 -48.42 19.22
CA LEU A 321 12.66 -49.21 20.36
C LEU A 321 11.25 -48.78 20.75
N ARG A 322 10.31 -49.73 20.85
CA ARG A 322 8.91 -49.42 21.19
C ARG A 322 8.75 -48.97 22.64
N ASN A 323 9.53 -49.58 23.54
CA ASN A 323 9.48 -49.30 24.97
C ASN A 323 10.90 -49.35 25.55
N PRO A 324 11.74 -48.34 25.24
CA PRO A 324 13.10 -48.28 25.75
C PRO A 324 13.11 -47.97 27.25
N HIS A 325 13.98 -48.65 27.99
CA HIS A 325 14.22 -48.39 29.41
C HIS A 325 15.41 -47.45 29.59
N TYR A 326 15.17 -46.15 29.46
CA TYR A 326 16.19 -45.13 29.69
C TYR A 326 16.52 -44.97 31.17
N LEU A 327 17.81 -44.90 31.49
CA LEU A 327 18.27 -44.51 32.81
C LEU A 327 17.81 -43.08 33.15
N PRO A 328 17.54 -42.76 34.43
CA PRO A 328 17.14 -41.41 34.84
C PRO A 328 18.10 -40.32 34.38
N GLU A 329 19.39 -40.65 34.29
CA GLU A 329 20.43 -39.77 33.77
C GLU A 329 20.14 -39.26 32.35
N ILE A 330 19.66 -40.13 31.45
CA ILE A 330 19.30 -39.75 30.09
C ILE A 330 18.04 -38.87 30.10
N ALA A 331 17.03 -39.24 30.89
CA ALA A 331 15.77 -38.50 30.99
C ALA A 331 15.93 -37.05 31.50
N VAL A 332 17.00 -36.76 32.26
CA VAL A 332 17.34 -35.40 32.68
C VAL A 332 18.02 -34.61 31.55
N LYS A 333 18.89 -35.27 30.77
CA LYS A 333 19.70 -34.65 29.70
C LYS A 333 18.89 -34.31 28.44
N VAL A 334 17.94 -35.16 28.05
CA VAL A 334 17.14 -34.99 26.81
C VAL A 334 15.66 -34.74 27.10
N SER A 335 14.93 -34.25 26.10
CA SER A 335 13.47 -34.20 26.13
C SER A 335 12.92 -35.47 25.50
N LEU A 336 12.56 -36.45 26.33
CA LEU A 336 11.94 -37.69 25.88
C LEU A 336 10.53 -37.43 25.36
N LEU A 337 10.26 -37.89 24.14
CA LEU A 337 8.99 -37.69 23.45
C LEU A 337 8.48 -39.00 22.86
N ASN A 338 7.24 -39.33 23.16
CA ASN A 338 6.57 -40.49 22.59
C ASN A 338 5.91 -40.13 21.25
N PHE A 339 6.47 -40.64 20.16
CA PHE A 339 5.95 -40.49 18.80
C PHE A 339 5.31 -41.78 18.25
N MET A 340 4.91 -42.69 19.14
CA MET A 340 4.13 -43.85 18.72
C MET A 340 2.81 -43.39 18.09
N ILE A 341 2.50 -43.97 16.93
CA ILE A 341 1.26 -43.65 16.22
C ILE A 341 0.03 -43.96 17.07
N THR A 342 -0.86 -42.98 17.19
CA THR A 342 -2.17 -43.11 17.84
C THR A 342 -3.19 -43.70 16.85
N LEU A 343 -4.31 -44.23 17.34
CA LEU A 343 -5.38 -44.72 16.47
C LEU A 343 -5.93 -43.58 15.59
N GLU A 344 -6.19 -42.42 16.19
CA GLU A 344 -6.63 -41.20 15.50
C GLU A 344 -5.60 -40.74 14.45
N GLY A 345 -4.31 -40.72 14.80
CA GLY A 345 -3.25 -40.39 13.85
C GLY A 345 -3.16 -41.35 12.67
N LEU A 346 -3.46 -42.64 12.88
CA LEU A 346 -3.54 -43.63 11.80
C LEU A 346 -4.78 -43.43 10.93
N GLU A 347 -5.94 -43.13 11.53
CA GLU A 347 -7.17 -42.83 10.80
C GLU A 347 -6.98 -41.61 9.89
N ASP A 348 -6.38 -40.53 10.40
CA ASP A 348 -6.08 -39.33 9.63
C ASP A 348 -5.12 -39.59 8.46
N GLN A 349 -4.09 -40.40 8.69
CA GLN A 349 -3.16 -40.81 7.63
C GLN A 349 -3.88 -41.62 6.54
N LEU A 350 -4.72 -42.59 6.93
CA LEU A 350 -5.48 -43.40 6.00
C LEU A 350 -6.50 -42.56 5.24
N LEU A 351 -7.22 -41.66 5.91
CA LEU A 351 -8.14 -40.72 5.28
C LEU A 351 -7.42 -39.85 4.25
N GLY A 352 -6.23 -39.33 4.57
CA GLY A 352 -5.41 -38.59 3.63
C GLY A 352 -5.06 -39.38 2.37
N ILE A 353 -4.70 -40.66 2.53
CA ILE A 353 -4.40 -41.57 1.40
C ILE A 353 -5.65 -41.86 0.58
N VAL A 354 -6.78 -42.15 1.24
CA VAL A 354 -8.06 -42.44 0.58
C VAL A 354 -8.52 -41.23 -0.23
N VAL A 355 -8.57 -40.04 0.37
CA VAL A 355 -8.95 -38.80 -0.32
C VAL A 355 -8.02 -38.50 -1.49
N ALA A 356 -6.71 -38.73 -1.36
CA ALA A 356 -5.78 -38.53 -2.46
C ALA A 356 -6.06 -39.49 -3.63
N LYS A 357 -6.36 -40.77 -3.35
CA LYS A 357 -6.73 -41.76 -4.36
C LYS A 357 -8.09 -41.48 -5.00
N GLU A 358 -9.09 -41.11 -4.20
CA GLU A 358 -10.41 -40.74 -4.70
C GLU A 358 -10.35 -39.50 -5.58
N LYS A 359 -9.66 -38.43 -5.16
CA LYS A 359 -9.45 -37.23 -5.99
C LYS A 359 -8.72 -37.54 -7.30
N TYR A 360 -7.76 -38.46 -7.27
CA TYR A 360 -7.09 -38.93 -8.48
C TYR A 360 -8.07 -39.67 -9.40
N ALA A 361 -8.92 -40.55 -8.83
CA ALA A 361 -9.99 -41.21 -9.59
C ALA A 361 -10.96 -40.18 -10.20
N PHE A 362 -11.46 -39.21 -9.44
CA PHE A 362 -12.32 -38.14 -9.95
C PHE A 362 -11.67 -37.34 -11.10
N ARG A 363 -10.39 -36.95 -10.97
CA ARG A 363 -9.65 -36.29 -12.07
C ARG A 363 -9.46 -37.18 -13.29
N SER A 364 -9.35 -38.49 -13.12
CA SER A 364 -9.26 -39.44 -14.24
C SER A 364 -10.62 -39.69 -14.91
N PHE A 365 -11.74 -39.58 -14.18
CA PHE A 365 -13.09 -39.71 -14.75
C PHE A 365 -13.46 -38.51 -15.64
N ASP A 366 -13.03 -37.29 -15.28
CA ASP A 366 -13.29 -36.06 -16.05
C ASP A 366 -12.61 -36.00 -17.43
N LEU A 367 -11.65 -36.90 -17.74
CA LEU A 367 -10.89 -36.85 -19.00
C LEU A 367 -11.27 -37.95 -20.00
N THR A 368 -12.19 -38.86 -19.67
CA THR A 368 -12.55 -39.98 -20.57
C THR A 368 -14.05 -40.16 -20.82
N GLU A 369 -14.95 -39.49 -20.11
CA GLU A 369 -16.41 -39.67 -20.30
C GLU A 369 -17.16 -38.49 -20.93
N PHE A 370 -16.48 -37.42 -21.36
CA PHE A 370 -17.12 -36.28 -22.07
C PHE A 370 -16.74 -36.12 -23.55
N PHE A 371 -15.99 -37.07 -24.11
CA PHE A 371 -15.75 -37.15 -25.56
C PHE A 371 -16.09 -38.56 -26.06
N PHE A 372 -17.39 -38.85 -26.21
CA PHE A 372 -17.92 -39.65 -27.31
C PHE A 372 -19.40 -39.34 -27.53
#